data_AF-A0A357AVT7-F1
#
_entry.id   AF-A0A357AVT7-F1
#
_cell.length_a   1.000
_cell.length_b   1.000
_cell.length_c   1.000
_cell.angle_alpha   90.00
_cell.angle_beta   90.00
_cell.angle_gamma   90.00
#
_symmetry.space_group_name_H-M   'P 1'
#
loop_
_entity.id
_entity.type
_entity.pdbx_description
1 polymer ?
#
loop_
_entity_poly.entity_id
_entity_poly.type
_entity_poly.pdbx_seq_one_letter_code
_entity_poly.pdbx_strand_id
1 'polypeptide(L)'
;MAAKTGFTEDKMALLLGSLIFVLGGLNVFGLDLLGWAVKTNTWLSPEKIFAASTGTYKGVPGIVSLLLTYVGLTAVLSWAIKLLNGDVGKFVKGFTIAFFISYICFAVGHYAYIAATPDTLKKVGIPWSMGLTGEAGFIVALLAGVFVGNFMPGLADKMKEACRPEMFVKIAIVIMGAELGVKAAGAMGLASSVLFRGLCAIVEAYLIYWTAVYYVSRKYFKFSKEWAAPLASGISICGVSAAIATGGAIRARPVVPIMVSSLVVVFTCVEMLILPFVA
;
A
#
# COMPACT_ATOMS: atom_id res chain seq x y z
N MET A 1 4.83 36.47 5.25
CA MET A 1 5.29 35.53 6.29
C MET A 1 4.35 34.32 6.26
N ALA A 2 4.80 33.18 5.74
CA ALA A 2 3.98 31.96 5.75
C ALA A 2 3.88 31.45 7.19
N ALA A 3 2.64 31.28 7.68
CA ALA A 3 2.40 30.75 9.02
C ALA A 3 3.04 29.36 9.14
N LYS A 4 3.98 29.20 10.08
CA LYS A 4 4.47 27.88 10.51
C LYS A 4 3.30 27.16 11.16
N THR A 5 2.52 26.40 10.40
CA THR A 5 1.62 25.42 11.01
C THR A 5 2.49 24.35 11.68
N GLY A 6 2.21 24.02 12.93
CA GLY A 6 2.99 23.04 13.72
C GLY A 6 2.78 21.57 13.30
N PHE A 7 2.14 21.34 12.15
CA PHE A 7 1.78 20.03 11.63
C PHE A 7 2.80 19.55 10.59
N THR A 8 3.39 18.39 10.86
CA THR A 8 4.23 17.64 9.92
C THR A 8 3.42 16.52 9.29
N GLU A 9 3.91 15.94 8.18
CA GLU A 9 3.28 14.77 7.57
C GLU A 9 3.16 13.59 8.56
N ASP A 10 4.13 13.42 9.45
CA ASP A 10 4.09 12.36 10.48
C ASP A 10 2.94 12.57 11.47
N LYS A 11 2.76 13.81 11.95
CA LYS A 11 1.66 14.16 12.86
C LYS A 11 0.30 14.01 12.18
N MET A 12 0.22 14.38 10.90
CA MET A 12 -0.99 14.20 10.11
C MET A 12 -1.29 12.72 9.89
N ALA A 13 -0.28 11.91 9.58
CA ALA A 13 -0.46 10.47 9.39
C ALA A 13 -0.95 9.78 10.68
N LEU A 14 -0.37 10.14 11.83
CA LEU A 14 -0.84 9.66 13.12
C LEU A 14 -2.28 10.08 13.38
N LEU A 15 -2.62 11.37 13.20
CA LEU A 15 -3.95 11.90 13.45
C LEU A 15 -5.02 11.21 12.59
N LEU A 16 -4.79 11.11 11.29
CA LEU A 16 -5.74 10.49 10.36
C LEU A 16 -5.85 8.99 10.56
N GLY A 17 -4.71 8.31 10.71
CA GLY A 17 -4.69 6.87 10.96
C GLY A 17 -5.40 6.51 12.26
N SER A 18 -5.16 7.26 13.34
CA SER A 18 -5.86 7.08 14.62
C SER A 18 -7.35 7.44 14.53
N LEU A 19 -7.72 8.49 13.78
CA LEU A 19 -9.12 8.83 13.56
C LEU A 19 -9.86 7.69 12.83
N ILE A 20 -9.30 7.18 11.74
CA ILE A 20 -9.88 6.06 10.98
C ILE A 20 -9.96 4.81 11.86
N PHE A 21 -8.93 4.54 12.66
CA PHE A 21 -8.93 3.43 13.60
C PHE A 21 -10.06 3.54 14.64
N VAL A 22 -10.23 4.70 15.27
CA VAL A 22 -11.32 4.91 16.25
C VAL A 22 -12.68 4.75 15.58
N LEU A 23 -12.88 5.35 14.41
CA LEU A 23 -14.13 5.23 13.65
C LEU A 23 -14.43 3.78 13.23
N GLY A 24 -13.42 3.02 12.80
CA GLY A 24 -13.57 1.60 12.47
C GLY A 24 -13.77 0.73 13.70
N GLY A 25 -13.12 1.06 14.83
CA GLY A 25 -13.22 0.33 16.09
C GLY A 25 -14.60 0.44 16.75
N LEU A 26 -15.37 1.48 16.44
CA LEU A 26 -16.78 1.60 16.87
C LEU A 26 -17.66 0.44 16.38
N ASN A 27 -17.23 -0.26 15.32
CA ASN A 27 -17.90 -1.48 14.85
C ASN A 27 -17.92 -2.59 15.91
N VAL A 28 -16.92 -2.64 16.81
CA VAL A 28 -16.88 -3.57 17.96
C VAL A 28 -18.06 -3.34 18.91
N PHE A 29 -18.55 -2.10 19.00
CA PHE A 29 -19.73 -1.73 19.78
C PHE A 29 -21.03 -1.78 18.96
N GLY A 30 -21.01 -2.35 17.75
CA GLY A 30 -22.15 -2.44 16.84
C GLY A 30 -22.44 -1.18 16.03
N LEU A 31 -21.60 -0.14 16.11
CA LEU A 31 -21.74 1.10 15.36
C LEU A 31 -20.84 1.08 14.12
N ASP A 32 -21.44 0.76 12.98
CA ASP A 32 -20.71 0.65 11.72
C ASP A 32 -20.66 1.97 10.94
N LEU A 33 -19.66 2.80 11.25
CA LEU A 33 -19.51 4.13 10.65
C LEU A 33 -18.72 4.16 9.34
N LEU A 34 -18.01 3.08 8.98
CA LEU A 34 -17.14 3.00 7.79
C LEU A 34 -17.54 1.88 6.82
N GLY A 35 -18.57 1.10 7.15
CA GLY A 35 -19.03 -0.05 6.34
C GLY A 35 -19.57 0.29 4.95
N TRP A 36 -19.84 1.56 4.67
CA TRP A 36 -20.19 2.06 3.34
C TRP A 36 -19.00 2.13 2.39
N ALA A 37 -17.76 2.02 2.90
CA ALA A 37 -16.55 2.03 2.10
C ALA A 37 -16.57 0.90 1.06
N VAL A 38 -16.04 1.16 -0.13
CA VAL A 38 -16.08 0.21 -1.24
C VAL A 38 -15.05 -0.90 -1.03
N LYS A 39 -15.51 -2.11 -1.29
CA LYS A 39 -14.71 -3.32 -1.43
C LYS A 39 -14.75 -3.77 -2.88
N THR A 40 -13.59 -4.11 -3.41
CA THR A 40 -13.47 -4.73 -4.75
C THR A 40 -13.47 -6.24 -4.57
N ASN A 41 -14.37 -6.94 -5.26
CA ASN A 41 -14.46 -8.40 -5.22
C ASN A 41 -13.90 -9.01 -6.50
N THR A 42 -13.45 -10.26 -6.41
CA THR A 42 -13.17 -11.06 -7.61
C THR A 42 -14.43 -11.23 -8.43
N TRP A 43 -14.38 -10.92 -9.74
CA TRP A 43 -15.57 -10.80 -10.57
C TRP A 43 -15.43 -11.44 -11.95
N LEU A 44 -16.57 -11.93 -12.45
CA LEU A 44 -16.78 -12.33 -13.85
C LEU A 44 -17.80 -11.40 -14.53
N SER A 45 -18.79 -10.94 -13.77
CA SER A 45 -19.80 -9.99 -14.20
C SER A 45 -19.46 -8.60 -13.65
N PRO A 46 -19.46 -7.55 -14.48
CA PRO A 46 -19.09 -6.19 -14.04
C PRO A 46 -19.91 -5.64 -12.87
N GLU A 47 -21.14 -6.11 -12.70
CA GLU A 47 -22.02 -5.71 -11.59
C GLU A 47 -21.49 -6.12 -10.21
N LYS A 48 -20.62 -7.14 -10.15
CA LYS A 48 -20.08 -7.67 -8.89
C LYS A 48 -18.71 -7.10 -8.52
N ILE A 49 -18.16 -6.20 -9.34
CA ILE A 49 -16.84 -5.60 -9.11
C ILE A 49 -16.79 -4.92 -7.74
N PHE A 50 -17.79 -4.07 -7.46
CA PHE A 50 -17.82 -3.25 -6.25
C PHE A 50 -18.96 -3.67 -5.32
N ALA A 51 -18.70 -3.66 -4.02
CA ALA A 51 -19.70 -3.84 -2.97
C ALA A 51 -19.36 -2.97 -1.76
N ALA A 52 -20.31 -2.79 -0.84
CA ALA A 52 -20.01 -2.23 0.47
C ALA A 52 -19.12 -3.20 1.28
N SER A 53 -18.29 -2.65 2.16
CA SER A 53 -17.28 -3.41 2.91
C SER A 53 -17.89 -4.31 3.99
N THR A 54 -19.05 -3.95 4.53
CA THR A 54 -19.72 -4.70 5.61
C THR A 54 -21.14 -5.15 5.25
N GLY A 55 -21.65 -6.10 6.04
CA GLY A 55 -23.01 -6.62 5.89
C GLY A 55 -24.12 -5.60 6.15
N THR A 56 -23.85 -4.59 6.98
CA THR A 56 -24.78 -3.52 7.37
C THR A 56 -25.25 -2.70 6.18
N TYR A 57 -24.39 -2.52 5.18
CA TYR A 57 -24.63 -1.69 4.00
C TYR A 57 -24.87 -2.51 2.73
N LYS A 58 -25.29 -3.78 2.83
CA LYS A 58 -25.57 -4.65 1.66
C LYS A 58 -26.59 -4.08 0.67
N GLY A 59 -27.49 -3.19 1.11
CA GLY A 59 -28.46 -2.52 0.25
C GLY A 59 -27.90 -1.36 -0.58
N VAL A 60 -26.67 -0.92 -0.31
CA VAL A 60 -26.02 0.16 -1.06
C VAL A 60 -25.39 -0.41 -2.34
N PRO A 61 -25.74 0.11 -3.53
CA PRO A 61 -25.11 -0.33 -4.77
C PRO A 61 -23.59 -0.10 -4.74
N GLY A 62 -22.79 -1.02 -5.29
CA GLY A 62 -21.33 -0.92 -5.24
C GLY A 62 -20.75 0.36 -5.83
N ILE A 63 -21.38 0.90 -6.88
CA ILE A 63 -21.00 2.18 -7.48
C ILE A 63 -21.26 3.34 -6.52
N VAL A 64 -22.34 3.28 -5.74
CA VAL A 64 -22.62 4.29 -4.71
C VAL A 64 -21.58 4.20 -3.60
N SER A 65 -21.21 3.00 -3.15
CA SER A 65 -20.09 2.81 -2.22
C SER A 65 -18.77 3.36 -2.75
N LEU A 66 -18.48 3.19 -4.04
CA LEU A 66 -17.29 3.77 -4.69
C LEU A 66 -17.31 5.30 -4.62
N LEU A 67 -18.44 5.93 -4.95
CA LEU A 67 -18.60 7.38 -4.90
C LEU A 67 -18.55 7.93 -3.47
N LEU A 68 -19.17 7.25 -2.51
CA LEU A 68 -19.07 7.62 -1.10
C LEU A 68 -17.63 7.52 -0.61
N THR A 69 -16.90 6.46 -0.98
CA THR A 69 -15.47 6.28 -0.67
C THR A 69 -14.64 7.40 -1.26
N TYR A 70 -14.88 7.74 -2.52
CA TYR A 70 -14.23 8.86 -3.17
C TYR A 70 -14.46 10.17 -2.40
N VAL A 71 -15.72 10.50 -2.08
CA VAL A 71 -16.06 11.73 -1.36
C VAL A 71 -15.45 11.75 0.04
N GLY A 72 -15.57 10.65 0.78
CA GLY A 72 -15.04 10.52 2.14
C GLY A 72 -13.51 10.66 2.19
N LEU A 73 -12.79 9.92 1.34
CA LEU A 73 -11.34 10.02 1.28
C LEU A 73 -10.88 11.38 0.77
N THR A 74 -11.54 11.93 -0.26
CA THR A 74 -11.22 13.27 -0.76
C THR A 74 -11.41 14.31 0.34
N ALA A 75 -12.47 14.24 1.14
CA ALA A 75 -12.72 15.17 2.24
C ALA A 75 -11.64 15.07 3.33
N VAL A 76 -11.35 13.85 3.80
CA VAL A 76 -10.35 13.61 4.86
C VAL A 76 -8.95 14.00 4.41
N LEU A 77 -8.56 13.64 3.20
CA LEU A 77 -7.24 13.97 2.65
C LEU A 77 -7.14 15.46 2.30
N SER A 78 -8.19 16.09 1.77
CA SER A 78 -8.20 17.54 1.53
C SER A 78 -8.06 18.33 2.82
N TRP A 79 -8.68 17.86 3.92
CA TRP A 79 -8.48 18.45 5.24
C TRP A 79 -7.02 18.34 5.69
N ALA A 80 -6.38 17.20 5.45
CA ALA A 80 -4.96 17.00 5.73
C ALA A 80 -4.07 17.97 4.93
N ILE A 81 -4.33 18.09 3.63
CA ILE A 81 -3.58 19.00 2.73
C ILE A 81 -3.74 20.45 3.17
N LYS A 82 -4.94 20.85 3.62
CA LYS A 82 -5.17 22.18 4.17
C LYS A 82 -4.32 22.45 5.41
N LEU A 83 -4.18 21.48 6.31
CA LEU A 83 -3.35 21.62 7.52
C LEU A 83 -1.85 21.63 7.22
N LEU A 84 -1.43 20.98 6.13
CA LEU A 84 -0.06 20.98 5.60
C LEU A 84 0.24 22.21 4.72
N ASN A 85 -0.67 23.20 4.64
CA ASN A 85 -0.57 24.38 3.76
C ASN A 85 -0.39 24.04 2.25
N GLY A 86 -0.93 22.91 1.79
CA GLY A 86 -0.97 22.56 0.37
C GLY A 86 -2.17 23.17 -0.37
N ASP A 87 -2.15 23.06 -1.70
CA ASP A 87 -3.24 23.56 -2.56
C ASP A 87 -4.34 22.50 -2.68
N VAL A 88 -5.42 22.68 -1.92
CA VAL A 88 -6.56 21.75 -1.91
C VAL A 88 -7.22 21.62 -3.28
N GLY A 89 -7.32 22.71 -4.05
CA GLY A 89 -7.99 22.69 -5.35
C GLY A 89 -7.22 21.87 -6.38
N LYS A 90 -5.90 22.00 -6.40
CA LYS A 90 -5.02 21.15 -7.23
C LYS A 90 -4.97 19.72 -6.72
N PHE A 91 -4.93 19.53 -5.40
CA PHE A 91 -4.96 18.21 -4.79
C PHE A 91 -6.21 17.44 -5.21
N VAL A 92 -7.40 18.01 -5.04
CA VAL A 92 -8.67 17.34 -5.39
C VAL A 92 -8.66 16.93 -6.85
N LYS A 93 -8.29 17.82 -7.78
CA LYS A 93 -8.22 17.50 -9.22
C LYS A 93 -7.27 16.33 -9.51
N GLY A 94 -6.07 16.36 -8.95
CA GLY A 94 -5.09 15.28 -9.14
C GLY A 94 -5.56 13.97 -8.49
N PHE A 95 -6.14 14.06 -7.30
CA PHE A 95 -6.60 12.92 -6.52
C PHE A 95 -7.80 12.24 -7.17
N THR A 96 -8.73 12.99 -7.76
CA THR A 96 -9.85 12.42 -8.54
C THR A 96 -9.32 11.51 -9.65
N ILE A 97 -8.36 12.01 -10.43
CA ILE A 97 -7.78 11.25 -11.54
C ILE A 97 -7.06 10.01 -11.02
N ALA A 98 -6.21 10.18 -10.01
CA ALA A 98 -5.47 9.07 -9.40
C ALA A 98 -6.42 8.01 -8.84
N PHE A 99 -7.45 8.42 -8.09
CA PHE A 99 -8.42 7.53 -7.47
C PHE A 99 -9.14 6.66 -8.49
N PHE A 100 -9.69 7.23 -9.55
CA PHE A 100 -10.42 6.46 -10.55
C PHE A 100 -9.49 5.58 -11.39
N ILE A 101 -8.30 6.05 -11.76
CA ILE A 101 -7.30 5.20 -12.43
C ILE A 101 -6.93 4.01 -11.52
N SER A 102 -6.67 4.26 -10.24
CA SER A 102 -6.35 3.21 -9.27
C SER A 102 -7.48 2.19 -9.14
N TYR A 103 -8.73 2.62 -9.04
CA TYR A 103 -9.88 1.70 -8.96
C TYR A 103 -10.13 0.93 -10.27
N ILE A 104 -9.87 1.52 -11.44
CA ILE A 104 -9.90 0.80 -12.71
C ILE A 104 -8.81 -0.28 -12.72
N CYS A 105 -7.58 0.06 -12.34
CA CYS A 105 -6.48 -0.91 -12.26
C CYS A 105 -6.81 -2.04 -11.28
N PHE A 106 -7.39 -1.71 -10.13
CA PHE A 106 -7.79 -2.67 -9.11
C PHE A 106 -8.94 -3.57 -9.59
N ALA A 107 -9.93 -3.00 -10.29
CA ALA A 107 -11.00 -3.76 -10.93
C ALA A 107 -10.45 -4.73 -11.98
N VAL A 108 -9.54 -4.28 -12.85
CA VAL A 108 -8.86 -5.18 -13.82
C VAL A 108 -8.11 -6.28 -13.09
N GLY A 109 -7.32 -5.95 -12.06
CA GLY A 109 -6.60 -6.93 -11.25
C GLY A 109 -7.49 -7.97 -10.60
N HIS A 110 -8.71 -7.59 -10.18
CA HIS A 110 -9.70 -8.48 -9.57
C HIS A 110 -10.54 -9.28 -10.59
N TYR A 111 -10.24 -9.18 -11.88
CA TYR A 111 -10.90 -10.02 -12.87
C TYR A 111 -10.59 -11.50 -12.57
N ALA A 112 -11.61 -12.36 -12.62
CA ALA A 112 -11.49 -13.72 -12.09
C ALA A 112 -10.38 -14.56 -12.75
N TYR A 113 -10.13 -14.41 -14.05
CA TYR A 113 -9.03 -15.10 -14.74
C TYR A 113 -7.63 -14.60 -14.34
N ILE A 114 -7.56 -13.47 -13.64
CA ILE A 114 -6.32 -12.89 -13.11
C ILE A 114 -6.18 -13.27 -11.63
N ALA A 115 -7.21 -12.96 -10.83
CA ALA A 115 -7.13 -13.01 -9.38
C ALA A 115 -7.52 -14.35 -8.76
N ALA A 116 -8.28 -15.23 -9.43
CA ALA A 116 -8.74 -16.45 -8.79
C ALA A 116 -7.55 -17.41 -8.53
N THR A 117 -7.34 -17.76 -7.27
CA THR A 117 -6.38 -18.79 -6.85
C THR A 117 -6.90 -20.19 -7.19
N PRO A 118 -6.03 -21.22 -7.26
CA PRO A 118 -6.44 -22.60 -7.55
C PRO A 118 -7.58 -23.11 -6.65
N ASP A 119 -7.56 -22.73 -5.38
CA ASP A 119 -8.55 -23.01 -4.32
C ASP A 119 -9.88 -22.26 -4.49
N THR A 120 -9.94 -21.21 -5.31
CA THR A 120 -11.16 -20.45 -5.61
C THR A 120 -11.72 -20.69 -7.01
N LEU A 121 -10.96 -21.33 -7.92
CA LEU A 121 -11.40 -21.69 -9.28
C LEU A 121 -12.77 -22.39 -9.30
N LYS A 122 -12.94 -23.42 -8.48
CA LYS A 122 -14.20 -24.19 -8.40
C LYS A 122 -15.38 -23.36 -7.88
N LYS A 123 -15.12 -22.36 -7.04
CA LYS A 123 -16.16 -21.46 -6.49
C LYS A 123 -16.60 -20.42 -7.51
N VAL A 124 -15.70 -20.01 -8.39
CA VAL A 124 -15.95 -18.98 -9.41
C VAL A 124 -16.40 -19.59 -10.74
N GLY A 125 -16.22 -20.90 -10.93
CA GLY A 125 -16.73 -21.64 -12.09
C GLY A 125 -15.92 -21.44 -13.37
N ILE A 126 -14.62 -21.13 -13.25
CA ILE A 126 -13.71 -20.94 -14.38
C ILE A 126 -12.71 -22.10 -14.54
N PRO A 127 -12.31 -22.44 -15.78
CA PRO A 127 -11.43 -23.57 -16.05
C PRO A 127 -9.95 -23.29 -15.72
N TRP A 128 -9.53 -22.02 -15.75
CA TRP A 128 -8.14 -21.61 -15.48
C TRP A 128 -8.10 -20.17 -14.95
N SER A 129 -6.99 -19.80 -14.30
CA SER A 129 -6.68 -18.43 -13.86
C SER A 129 -5.16 -18.30 -13.70
N MET A 130 -4.64 -17.07 -13.78
CA MET A 130 -3.23 -16.76 -13.49
C MET A 130 -2.88 -16.86 -12.00
N GLY A 131 -3.87 -16.90 -11.10
CA GLY A 131 -3.61 -17.07 -9.66
C GLY A 131 -2.93 -15.88 -8.98
N LEU A 132 -2.90 -14.71 -9.62
CA LEU A 132 -2.18 -13.51 -9.18
C LEU A 132 -2.83 -12.78 -8.00
N THR A 133 -3.96 -13.29 -7.49
CA THR A 133 -4.82 -12.62 -6.51
C THR A 133 -5.28 -11.22 -6.96
N GLY A 134 -6.04 -10.52 -6.11
CA GLY A 134 -6.41 -9.14 -6.37
C GLY A 134 -5.22 -8.16 -6.42
N GLU A 135 -4.06 -8.59 -5.92
CA GLU A 135 -2.82 -7.79 -5.88
C GLU A 135 -2.25 -7.51 -7.27
N ALA A 136 -2.66 -8.27 -8.28
CA ALA A 136 -2.39 -7.96 -9.69
C ALA A 136 -2.78 -6.51 -10.06
N GLY A 137 -3.75 -5.93 -9.36
CA GLY A 137 -4.14 -4.53 -9.52
C GLY A 137 -2.99 -3.55 -9.27
N PHE A 138 -2.05 -3.85 -8.38
CA PHE A 138 -0.86 -3.02 -8.14
C PHE A 138 0.10 -3.06 -9.32
N ILE A 139 0.25 -4.20 -9.98
CA ILE A 139 1.07 -4.36 -11.19
C ILE A 139 0.45 -3.54 -12.33
N VAL A 140 -0.87 -3.63 -12.52
CA VAL A 140 -1.58 -2.84 -13.54
C VAL A 140 -1.46 -1.34 -13.23
N ALA A 141 -1.59 -0.94 -11.96
CA ALA A 141 -1.42 0.45 -11.54
C ALA A 141 0.01 0.97 -11.77
N LEU A 142 1.02 0.14 -11.54
CA LEU A 142 2.41 0.46 -11.84
C LEU A 142 2.60 0.71 -13.34
N LEU A 143 2.13 -0.21 -14.19
CA LEU A 143 2.20 -0.07 -15.64
C LEU A 143 1.48 1.19 -16.13
N ALA A 144 0.29 1.46 -15.60
CA ALA A 144 -0.47 2.67 -15.89
C ALA A 144 0.30 3.93 -15.45
N GLY A 145 0.92 3.92 -14.26
CA GLY A 145 1.73 5.02 -13.75
C GLY A 145 2.96 5.30 -14.60
N VAL A 146 3.68 4.25 -15.02
CA VAL A 146 4.82 4.36 -15.95
C VAL A 146 4.36 4.91 -17.30
N PHE A 147 3.24 4.43 -17.83
CA PHE A 147 2.69 4.91 -19.09
C PHE A 147 2.32 6.41 -19.01
N VAL A 148 1.56 6.82 -18.00
CA VAL A 148 1.16 8.23 -17.81
C VAL A 148 2.40 9.12 -17.59
N GLY A 149 3.36 8.66 -16.80
CA GLY A 149 4.58 9.40 -16.50
C GLY A 149 5.49 9.64 -17.71
N ASN A 150 5.53 8.71 -18.66
CA ASN A 150 6.41 8.81 -19.84
C ASN A 150 5.71 9.39 -21.07
N PHE A 151 4.45 9.03 -21.31
CA PHE A 151 3.73 9.41 -22.54
C PHE A 151 2.77 10.59 -22.34
N MET A 152 2.42 10.95 -21.10
CA MET A 152 1.47 12.02 -20.79
C MET A 152 2.00 12.99 -19.71
N PRO A 153 3.15 13.65 -19.94
CA PRO A 153 3.81 14.48 -18.91
C PRO A 153 2.93 15.63 -18.40
N GLY A 154 2.13 16.25 -19.27
CA GLY A 154 1.20 17.32 -18.86
C GLY A 154 0.07 16.83 -17.94
N LEU A 155 -0.30 15.54 -18.00
CA LEU A 155 -1.22 14.93 -17.04
C LEU A 155 -0.49 14.60 -15.73
N ALA A 156 0.72 14.06 -15.81
CA ALA A 156 1.56 13.76 -14.65
C ALA A 156 1.85 15.02 -13.81
N ASP A 157 2.15 16.15 -14.45
CA ASP A 157 2.38 17.44 -13.78
C ASP A 157 1.14 17.95 -13.04
N LYS A 158 -0.06 17.75 -13.61
CA LYS A 158 -1.33 18.12 -12.96
C LYS A 158 -1.65 17.24 -11.76
N MET A 159 -1.16 15.99 -11.74
CA MET A 159 -1.37 15.03 -10.65
C MET A 159 -0.32 15.17 -9.54
N LYS A 160 0.75 15.94 -9.74
CA LYS A 160 1.89 16.05 -8.82
C LYS A 160 1.51 16.44 -7.39
N GLU A 161 0.50 17.30 -7.23
CA GLU A 161 0.02 17.71 -5.90
C GLU A 161 -0.66 16.58 -5.13
N ALA A 162 -1.28 15.63 -5.85
CA ALA A 162 -1.92 14.45 -5.29
C ALA A 162 -0.95 13.28 -5.11
N CYS A 163 0.12 13.22 -5.90
CA CYS A 163 1.17 12.20 -5.81
C CYS A 163 2.11 12.46 -4.62
N ARG A 164 1.59 12.32 -3.40
CA ARG A 164 2.32 12.43 -2.12
C ARG A 164 2.51 11.04 -1.49
N PRO A 165 3.38 10.17 -2.07
CA PRO A 165 3.52 8.79 -1.65
C PRO A 165 3.92 8.66 -0.17
N GLU A 166 4.76 9.56 0.33
CA GLU A 166 5.21 9.54 1.73
C GLU A 166 4.04 9.70 2.72
N MET A 167 3.16 10.67 2.49
CA MET A 167 1.95 10.87 3.30
C MET A 167 1.04 9.63 3.28
N PHE A 168 0.78 9.05 2.10
CA PHE A 168 -0.09 7.87 1.98
C PHE A 168 0.50 6.64 2.68
N VAL A 169 1.80 6.39 2.50
CA VAL A 169 2.50 5.26 3.13
C VAL A 169 2.46 5.39 4.64
N LYS A 170 2.71 6.59 5.20
CA LYS A 170 2.66 6.81 6.65
C LYS A 170 1.26 6.57 7.21
N ILE A 171 0.21 7.08 6.55
CA ILE A 171 -1.18 6.82 6.96
C ILE A 171 -1.49 5.31 6.92
N ALA A 172 -1.10 4.63 5.84
CA ALA A 172 -1.32 3.21 5.66
C ALA A 172 -0.64 2.37 6.75
N ILE A 173 0.60 2.69 7.14
CA ILE A 173 1.32 2.00 8.21
C ILE A 173 0.55 2.09 9.54
N VAL A 174 0.02 3.27 9.88
CA VAL A 174 -0.76 3.45 11.13
C VAL A 174 -2.04 2.61 11.09
N ILE A 175 -2.78 2.66 9.97
CA ILE A 175 -4.03 1.90 9.81
C ILE A 175 -3.76 0.38 9.84
N MET A 176 -2.76 -0.08 9.09
CA MET A 176 -2.38 -1.50 9.02
C MET A 176 -1.89 -2.01 10.37
N GLY A 177 -1.09 -1.22 11.10
CA GLY A 177 -0.66 -1.57 12.46
C GLY A 177 -1.85 -1.73 13.41
N ALA A 178 -2.85 -0.85 13.29
CA ALA A 178 -4.07 -0.94 14.09
C ALA A 178 -4.94 -2.15 13.71
N GLU A 179 -5.10 -2.45 12.42
CA GLU A 179 -5.80 -3.63 11.92
C GLU A 179 -5.16 -4.93 12.43
N LEU A 180 -3.83 -5.05 12.32
CA LEU A 180 -3.08 -6.19 12.83
C LEU A 180 -3.21 -6.31 14.35
N GLY A 181 -3.21 -5.19 15.07
CA GLY A 181 -3.45 -5.15 16.52
C GLY A 181 -4.82 -5.71 16.90
N VAL A 182 -5.89 -5.31 16.19
CA VAL A 182 -7.25 -5.83 16.44
C VAL A 182 -7.33 -7.33 16.11
N LYS A 183 -6.77 -7.75 14.97
CA LYS A 183 -6.71 -9.17 14.59
C LYS A 183 -5.95 -10.00 15.63
N ALA A 184 -4.84 -9.50 16.16
CA ALA A 184 -4.08 -10.16 17.22
C ALA A 184 -4.88 -10.26 18.53
N ALA A 185 -5.60 -9.20 18.91
CA ALA A 185 -6.43 -9.19 20.12
C ALA A 185 -7.64 -10.14 20.03
N GLY A 186 -8.32 -10.17 18.88
CA GLY A 186 -9.48 -11.06 18.64
C GLY A 186 -9.11 -12.53 18.47
N ALA A 187 -7.84 -12.83 18.21
CA ALA A 187 -7.33 -14.18 18.00
C ALA A 187 -6.61 -14.71 19.24
N MET A 188 -7.10 -14.49 20.47
CA MET A 188 -6.37 -14.80 21.72
C MET A 188 -5.86 -16.26 21.84
N GLY A 189 -6.50 -17.24 21.16
CA GLY A 189 -6.00 -18.63 21.05
C GLY A 189 -4.92 -18.88 19.97
N LEU A 190 -4.79 -17.98 18.99
CA LEU A 190 -3.77 -17.95 17.92
C LEU A 190 -2.76 -16.81 18.14
N ALA A 191 -2.96 -15.93 19.12
CA ALA A 191 -2.13 -14.76 19.37
C ALA A 191 -0.68 -15.17 19.65
N SER A 192 -0.47 -16.25 20.40
CA SER A 192 0.85 -16.86 20.58
C SER A 192 1.46 -17.28 19.25
N SER A 193 0.70 -17.92 18.36
CA SER A 193 1.19 -18.35 17.03
C SER A 193 1.47 -17.18 16.09
N VAL A 194 0.67 -16.11 16.12
CA VAL A 194 0.84 -14.91 15.28
C VAL A 194 2.01 -14.08 15.79
N LEU A 195 2.11 -13.87 17.10
CA LEU A 195 3.23 -13.18 17.73
C LEU A 195 4.53 -13.99 17.56
N PHE A 196 4.47 -15.32 17.70
CA PHE A 196 5.61 -16.19 17.48
C PHE A 196 6.05 -16.20 16.02
N ARG A 197 5.13 -16.32 15.05
CA ARG A 197 5.45 -16.20 13.62
C ARG A 197 5.98 -14.81 13.28
N GLY A 198 5.44 -13.75 13.88
CA GLY A 198 5.95 -12.39 13.73
C GLY A 198 7.37 -12.24 14.28
N LEU A 199 7.63 -12.79 15.47
CA LEU A 199 8.96 -12.81 16.07
C LEU A 199 9.94 -13.63 15.23
N CYS A 200 9.54 -14.82 14.78
CA CYS A 200 10.32 -15.65 13.87
C CYS A 200 10.62 -14.91 12.55
N ALA A 201 9.63 -14.23 11.96
CA ALA A 201 9.82 -13.44 10.76
C ALA A 201 10.78 -12.26 10.98
N ILE A 202 10.70 -11.58 12.14
CA ILE A 202 11.66 -10.52 12.51
C ILE A 202 13.06 -11.10 12.65
N VAL A 203 13.21 -12.22 13.36
CA VAL A 203 14.48 -12.93 13.55
C VAL A 203 15.04 -13.39 12.21
N GLU A 204 14.23 -14.00 11.35
CA GLU A 204 14.62 -14.45 10.02
C GLU A 204 15.05 -13.28 9.13
N ALA A 205 14.24 -12.21 9.08
CA ALA A 205 14.55 -11.02 8.28
C ALA A 205 15.85 -10.34 8.74
N TYR A 206 16.03 -10.11 10.04
CA TYR A 206 17.20 -9.39 10.57
C TYR A 206 18.45 -10.25 10.72
N LEU A 207 18.33 -11.50 11.19
CA LEU A 207 19.50 -12.34 11.47
C LEU A 207 19.92 -13.18 10.27
N ILE A 208 18.97 -13.60 9.44
CA ILE A 208 19.27 -14.48 8.31
C ILE A 208 19.37 -13.65 7.04
N TYR A 209 18.28 -13.04 6.58
CA TYR A 209 18.26 -12.36 5.27
C TYR A 209 19.21 -11.17 5.25
N TRP A 210 19.16 -10.30 6.25
CA TRP A 210 20.05 -9.13 6.29
C TRP A 210 21.52 -9.54 6.31
N THR A 211 21.89 -10.49 7.17
CA THR A 211 23.27 -10.98 7.29
C THR A 211 23.74 -11.67 6.02
N ALA A 212 22.89 -12.49 5.40
CA ALA A 212 23.20 -13.17 4.15
C ALA A 212 23.39 -12.17 3.00
N VAL A 213 22.45 -11.24 2.81
CA VAL A 213 22.53 -10.20 1.77
C VAL A 213 23.74 -9.31 2.01
N TYR A 214 24.00 -8.91 3.25
CA TYR A 214 25.18 -8.12 3.60
C TYR A 214 26.47 -8.90 3.31
N TYR A 215 26.55 -10.17 3.71
CA TYR A 215 27.70 -11.04 3.42
C TYR A 215 27.93 -11.17 1.92
N VAL A 216 26.89 -11.47 1.14
CA VAL A 216 26.99 -11.62 -0.32
C VAL A 216 27.42 -10.33 -0.98
N SER A 217 26.82 -9.20 -0.57
CA SER A 217 27.17 -7.86 -1.05
C SER A 217 28.64 -7.51 -0.79
N ARG A 218 29.16 -7.87 0.39
CA ARG A 218 30.55 -7.58 0.78
C ARG A 218 31.56 -8.55 0.17
N LYS A 219 31.22 -9.84 0.09
CA LYS A 219 32.14 -10.92 -0.32
C LYS A 219 32.21 -11.10 -1.83
N TYR A 220 31.07 -11.14 -2.50
CA TYR A 220 31.00 -11.42 -3.95
C TYR A 220 30.96 -10.13 -4.77
N PHE A 221 30.07 -9.20 -4.41
CA PHE A 221 29.92 -7.93 -5.15
C PHE A 221 30.93 -6.85 -4.70
N LYS A 222 31.68 -7.11 -3.63
CA LYS A 222 32.72 -6.21 -3.09
C LYS A 222 32.22 -4.79 -2.82
N PHE A 223 30.94 -4.63 -2.49
CA PHE A 223 30.37 -3.34 -2.11
C PHE A 223 31.01 -2.83 -0.81
N SER A 224 31.07 -1.49 -0.68
CA SER A 224 31.50 -0.88 0.58
C SER A 224 30.42 -1.05 1.64
N LYS A 225 30.78 -0.86 2.93
CA LYS A 225 29.82 -0.88 4.05
C LYS A 225 28.65 0.09 3.83
N GLU A 226 28.96 1.24 3.24
CA GLU A 226 28.03 2.31 2.93
C GLU A 226 26.91 1.87 1.98
N TRP A 227 27.22 0.98 1.01
CA TRP A 227 26.24 0.45 0.05
C TRP A 227 25.60 -0.85 0.51
N ALA A 228 26.39 -1.74 1.11
CA ALA A 228 25.94 -3.07 1.50
C ALA A 228 24.91 -3.03 2.64
N ALA A 229 25.04 -2.12 3.62
CA ALA A 229 24.11 -2.06 4.74
C ALA A 229 22.71 -1.53 4.32
N PRO A 230 22.57 -0.43 3.56
CA PRO A 230 21.28 -0.01 3.03
C PRO A 230 20.66 -1.04 2.09
N LEU A 231 21.46 -1.73 1.26
CA LEU A 231 20.98 -2.78 0.36
C LEU A 231 20.43 -3.98 1.13
N ALA A 232 21.16 -4.46 2.13
CA ALA A 232 20.71 -5.54 3.00
C ALA A 232 19.41 -5.17 3.75
N SER A 233 19.32 -3.96 4.29
CA SER A 233 18.09 -3.50 4.95
C SER A 233 16.92 -3.36 3.98
N GLY A 234 17.18 -2.87 2.77
CA GLY A 234 16.15 -2.73 1.75
C GLY A 234 15.57 -4.07 1.34
N ILE A 235 16.42 -5.05 1.03
CA ILE A 235 15.98 -6.38 0.58
C ILE A 235 15.29 -7.17 1.70
N SER A 236 15.78 -7.06 2.94
CA SER A 236 15.26 -7.89 4.03
C SER A 236 13.97 -7.38 4.68
N ILE A 237 13.60 -6.10 4.48
CA ILE A 237 12.48 -5.46 5.17
C ILE A 237 11.62 -4.70 4.14
N CYS A 238 11.10 -3.52 4.47
CA CYS A 238 10.11 -2.77 3.72
C CYS A 238 10.70 -2.00 2.52
N GLY A 239 11.80 -2.49 1.94
CA GLY A 239 12.40 -1.90 0.75
C GLY A 239 12.96 -0.51 0.99
N VAL A 240 12.37 0.46 0.33
CA VAL A 240 12.79 1.87 0.27
C VAL A 240 12.95 2.49 1.67
N SER A 241 11.95 2.31 2.55
CA SER A 241 11.96 2.92 3.88
C SER A 241 13.09 2.37 4.75
N ALA A 242 13.36 1.07 4.68
CA ALA A 242 14.44 0.43 5.42
C ALA A 242 15.82 0.84 4.89
N ALA A 243 15.98 0.96 3.57
CA ALA A 243 17.20 1.45 2.94
C ALA A 243 17.50 2.91 3.33
N ILE A 244 16.50 3.79 3.31
CA ILE A 244 16.62 5.20 3.69
C ILE A 244 16.95 5.33 5.19
N ALA A 245 16.22 4.63 6.06
CA ALA A 245 16.46 4.66 7.50
C ALA A 245 17.88 4.17 7.85
N THR A 246 18.33 3.08 7.22
CA THR A 246 19.69 2.55 7.42
C THR A 246 20.75 3.51 6.91
N GLY A 247 20.55 4.09 5.71
CA GLY A 247 21.45 5.11 5.15
C GLY A 247 21.61 6.31 6.06
N GLY A 248 20.51 6.79 6.66
CA GLY A 248 20.53 7.85 7.66
C GLY A 248 21.29 7.46 8.94
N ALA A 249 21.05 6.25 9.46
CA ALA A 249 21.69 5.75 10.69
C ALA A 249 23.20 5.61 10.55
N ILE A 250 23.70 5.13 9.41
CA ILE A 250 25.14 4.98 9.15
C ILE A 250 25.79 6.24 8.55
N ARG A 251 25.02 7.33 8.38
CA ARG A 251 25.45 8.57 7.74
C ARG A 251 26.06 8.36 6.34
N ALA A 252 25.43 7.49 5.55
CA ALA A 252 25.77 7.30 4.15
C ALA A 252 25.49 8.57 3.33
N ARG A 253 26.21 8.75 2.23
CA ARG A 253 25.91 9.82 1.26
C ARG A 253 24.47 9.66 0.77
N PRO A 254 23.66 10.73 0.69
CA PRO A 254 22.24 10.64 0.34
C PRO A 254 21.95 9.88 -0.97
N VAL A 255 22.87 9.94 -1.94
CA VAL A 255 22.75 9.21 -3.21
C VAL A 255 22.69 7.69 -3.02
N VAL A 256 23.34 7.15 -1.99
CA VAL A 256 23.44 5.70 -1.77
C VAL A 256 22.08 5.06 -1.45
N PRO A 257 21.36 5.45 -0.38
CA PRO A 257 20.04 4.90 -0.10
C PRO A 257 19.02 5.21 -1.19
N ILE A 258 19.14 6.34 -1.92
CA ILE A 258 18.25 6.67 -3.05
C ILE A 258 18.44 5.68 -4.21
N MET A 259 19.69 5.40 -4.58
CA MET A 259 20.00 4.45 -5.66
C MET A 259 19.62 3.02 -5.29
N VAL A 260 19.91 2.61 -4.05
CA VAL A 260 19.49 1.29 -3.52
C VAL A 260 17.97 1.17 -3.55
N SER A 261 17.25 2.19 -3.10
CA SER A 261 15.78 2.20 -3.10
C SER A 261 15.23 2.07 -4.52
N SER A 262 15.81 2.78 -5.48
CA SER A 262 15.41 2.71 -6.89
C SER A 262 15.64 1.30 -7.46
N LEU A 263 16.78 0.69 -7.13
CA LEU A 263 17.10 -0.68 -7.55
C LEU A 263 16.11 -1.69 -6.98
N VAL A 264 15.83 -1.61 -5.67
CA VAL A 264 14.87 -2.51 -5.00
C VAL A 264 13.50 -2.39 -5.66
N VAL A 265 13.03 -1.17 -5.92
CA VAL A 265 11.73 -0.97 -6.60
C VAL A 265 11.72 -1.66 -7.97
N VAL A 266 12.76 -1.48 -8.79
CA VAL A 266 12.83 -2.13 -10.11
C VAL A 266 12.79 -3.66 -9.98
N PHE A 267 13.57 -4.23 -9.07
CA PHE A 267 13.56 -5.68 -8.84
C PHE A 267 12.22 -6.18 -8.32
N THR A 268 11.61 -5.50 -7.36
CA THR A 268 10.27 -5.86 -6.86
C THR A 268 9.23 -5.82 -7.97
N CYS A 269 9.30 -4.84 -8.88
CA CYS A 269 8.40 -4.78 -10.04
C CYS A 269 8.57 -6.00 -10.95
N VAL A 270 9.82 -6.42 -11.20
CA VAL A 270 10.14 -7.61 -12.00
C VAL A 270 9.69 -8.89 -11.28
N GLU A 271 9.96 -9.01 -9.99
CA GLU A 271 9.57 -10.16 -9.17
C GLU A 271 8.05 -10.30 -9.10
N MET A 272 7.30 -9.22 -8.88
CA MET A 272 5.84 -9.23 -8.91
C MET A 272 5.29 -9.70 -10.26
N LEU A 273 5.98 -9.42 -11.36
CA LEU A 273 5.60 -9.86 -12.70
C LEU A 273 5.97 -11.31 -12.99
N ILE A 274 7.12 -11.80 -12.50
CA ILE A 274 7.68 -13.10 -12.89
C ILE A 274 7.35 -14.21 -11.87
N LEU A 275 7.50 -13.95 -10.57
CA LEU A 275 7.36 -14.98 -9.53
C LEU A 275 6.06 -15.78 -9.61
N PRO A 276 4.89 -15.18 -9.90
CA PRO A 276 3.65 -15.94 -9.96
C PRO A 276 3.61 -17.03 -11.04
N PHE A 277 4.50 -16.96 -12.04
CA PHE A 277 4.61 -17.97 -13.10
C PHE A 277 5.70 -19.01 -12.82
N VAL A 278 6.56 -18.77 -11.82
CA VAL A 278 7.73 -19.61 -11.50
C VAL A 278 7.55 -20.35 -10.16
N ALA A 279 6.73 -19.82 -9.25
CA ALA A 279 6.38 -20.41 -7.96
C ALA A 279 5.26 -21.45 -8.08
#